data_AF-A0A961KBP2-F1
#
_entry.id   AF-A0A961KBP2-F1
#
_cell.length_a   1.000
_cell.length_b   1.000
_cell.length_c   1.000
_cell.angle_alpha   90.00
_cell.angle_beta   90.00
_cell.angle_gamma   90.00
#
_symmetry.space_group_name_H-M   'P 1'
#
loop_
_entity.id
_entity.type
_entity.pdbx_description
1 polymer ?
#
loop_
_entity_poly.entity_id
_entity_poly.type
_entity_poly.pdbx_seq_one_letter_code
_entity_poly.pdbx_strand_id
1 'polypeptide(L)'
;MMGWLGRRQAVAVTPDTGVVLDLSGPRLRRAFQDLSASAEPTGGVSRYITALTLKSALFQELMGNGAVRDLAPAAFLDLAAFIAPVRRRIGAALADHGFDRIKLALMHLLDGDPGAAAVDDRLRVFCAAFPQDRAHRWVRDLGAEVLHFTDPERIPLMTRWVWDARVGTGALREIWHADDVDLARIDADDGQRTIATLNQELNGFLAAEGVYRDLPFAVDLLLAHVYAGYINDRGGQYLRSDFTSDTDPMHHTRRMLGLDAVDTETGRTRLRLIDGKPHHLSGLPDPEVSNAHS
;
A
#
# COMPACT_ATOMS: atom_id res chain seq x y z
N MET A 1 -25.86 22.76 21.54
CA MET A 1 -26.58 22.14 20.41
C MET A 1 -25.56 21.83 19.33
N MET A 2 -24.91 20.66 19.42
CA MET A 2 -24.05 20.09 18.38
C MET A 2 -24.29 18.59 18.39
N GLY A 3 -25.12 18.13 17.46
CA GLY A 3 -25.45 16.73 17.27
C GLY A 3 -24.31 16.03 16.57
N TRP A 4 -23.59 15.19 17.30
CA TRP A 4 -22.63 14.24 16.74
C TRP A 4 -23.44 13.18 15.97
N LEU A 5 -23.42 13.26 14.63
CA LEU A 5 -24.07 12.31 13.76
C LEU A 5 -23.50 10.91 14.02
N GLY A 6 -24.39 10.02 14.44
CA GLY A 6 -24.09 8.63 14.78
C GLY A 6 -23.29 7.96 13.66
N ARG A 7 -22.10 7.49 14.05
CA ARG A 7 -21.34 6.51 13.28
C ARG A 7 -22.22 5.27 13.19
N ARG A 8 -22.95 5.11 12.07
CA ARG A 8 -23.63 3.86 11.76
C ARG A 8 -22.54 2.79 11.75
N GLN A 9 -22.61 1.86 12.69
CA GLN A 9 -21.97 0.56 12.52
C GLN A 9 -22.53 0.00 11.22
N ALA A 10 -21.73 0.04 10.16
CA ALA A 10 -21.98 -0.80 9.01
C ALA A 10 -21.87 -2.22 9.54
N VAL A 11 -23.01 -2.92 9.63
CA VAL A 11 -23.00 -4.37 9.72
C VAL A 11 -22.26 -4.82 8.47
N ALA A 12 -21.06 -5.41 8.65
CA ALA A 12 -20.32 -6.01 7.57
C ALA A 12 -21.18 -7.12 6.97
N VAL A 13 -21.92 -6.80 5.92
CA VAL A 13 -22.59 -7.79 5.09
C VAL A 13 -21.46 -8.57 4.44
N THR A 14 -21.24 -9.80 4.90
CA THR A 14 -20.25 -10.72 4.36
C THR A 14 -20.72 -11.12 2.96
N PRO A 15 -20.11 -10.65 1.87
CA PRO A 15 -20.43 -11.19 0.57
C PRO A 15 -19.81 -12.58 0.50
N ASP A 16 -20.61 -13.62 0.29
CA ASP A 16 -20.07 -14.87 -0.24
C ASP A 16 -19.51 -14.55 -1.63
N THR A 17 -18.18 -14.47 -1.71
CA THR A 17 -17.49 -14.15 -2.96
C THR A 17 -17.45 -15.36 -3.89
N GLY A 18 -17.73 -16.56 -3.41
CA GLY A 18 -17.54 -17.82 -4.14
C GLY A 18 -16.07 -18.12 -4.50
N VAL A 19 -15.12 -17.30 -4.02
CA VAL A 19 -13.68 -17.50 -4.20
C VAL A 19 -13.16 -18.30 -3.01
N VAL A 20 -12.31 -19.30 -3.26
CA VAL A 20 -11.66 -20.10 -2.22
C VAL A 20 -10.15 -19.90 -2.34
N LEU A 21 -9.50 -19.55 -1.22
CA LEU A 21 -8.05 -19.41 -1.14
C LEU A 21 -7.50 -20.48 -0.19
N ASP A 22 -6.47 -21.19 -0.62
CA ASP A 22 -5.84 -22.21 0.22
C ASP A 22 -4.72 -21.56 1.04
N LEU A 23 -5.08 -20.79 2.07
CA LEU A 23 -4.10 -20.12 2.94
C LEU A 23 -3.49 -21.07 3.98
N SER A 24 -2.18 -20.96 4.18
CA SER A 24 -1.43 -21.76 5.14
C SER A 24 -1.44 -21.14 6.54
N GLY A 25 -2.27 -21.70 7.44
CA GLY A 25 -2.31 -21.30 8.85
C GLY A 25 -0.95 -21.31 9.56
N PRO A 26 -0.10 -22.36 9.41
CA PRO A 26 1.25 -22.36 10.00
C PRO A 26 2.15 -21.22 9.51
N ARG A 27 2.13 -20.91 8.20
CA ARG A 27 2.93 -19.81 7.63
C ARG A 27 2.44 -18.44 8.12
N LEU A 28 1.11 -18.26 8.17
CA LEU A 28 0.50 -17.04 8.71
C LEU A 28 0.86 -16.80 10.17
N ARG A 29 0.76 -17.83 11.02
CA ARG A 29 1.13 -17.72 12.44
C ARG A 29 2.59 -17.37 12.63
N ARG A 30 3.48 -17.98 11.85
CA ARG A 30 4.91 -17.65 11.87
C ARG A 30 5.15 -16.19 11.49
N ALA A 31 4.56 -15.73 10.39
CA ALA A 31 4.71 -14.34 9.93
C ALA A 31 4.13 -13.34 10.93
N PHE A 32 3.02 -13.66 11.59
CA PHE A 32 2.42 -12.79 12.62
C PHE A 32 3.29 -12.68 13.88
N GLN A 33 3.87 -13.80 14.33
CA GLN A 33 4.81 -13.82 15.46
C GLN A 33 6.09 -13.04 15.13
N ASP A 34 6.63 -13.23 13.92
CA ASP A 34 7.82 -12.53 13.44
C ASP A 34 7.58 -11.02 13.28
N LEU A 35 6.41 -10.62 12.76
CA LEU A 35 6.00 -9.22 12.68
C LEU A 35 5.99 -8.57 14.07
N SER A 36 5.37 -9.25 15.03
CA SER A 36 5.27 -8.73 16.41
C SER A 36 6.65 -8.51 17.01
N ALA A 37 7.53 -9.53 16.93
CA ALA A 37 8.89 -9.45 17.43
C ALA A 37 9.74 -8.39 16.71
N SER A 38 9.64 -8.31 15.38
CA SER A 38 10.38 -7.36 14.54
C SER A 38 9.97 -5.91 14.78
N ALA A 39 8.71 -5.67 15.15
CA ALA A 39 8.21 -4.33 15.41
C ALA A 39 8.60 -3.78 16.80
N GLU A 40 8.85 -4.64 17.81
CA GLU A 40 9.15 -4.24 19.20
C GLU A 40 10.22 -3.13 19.31
N PRO A 41 11.40 -3.24 18.67
CA PRO A 41 12.47 -2.25 18.83
C PRO A 41 12.10 -0.83 18.39
N THR A 42 11.07 -0.69 17.56
CA THR A 42 10.65 0.60 16.97
C THR A 42 9.35 1.15 17.58
N GLY A 43 8.84 0.54 18.66
CA GLY A 43 7.61 0.95 19.32
C GLY A 43 6.39 0.06 19.01
N GLY A 44 6.64 -1.15 18.49
CA GLY A 44 5.64 -2.18 18.29
C GLY A 44 4.70 -1.94 17.11
N VAL A 45 3.82 -2.91 16.88
CA VAL A 45 2.85 -2.94 15.76
C VAL A 45 1.97 -1.67 15.75
N SER A 46 1.53 -1.20 16.91
CA SER A 46 0.64 -0.04 17.04
C SER A 46 1.20 1.25 16.42
N ARG A 47 2.53 1.42 16.41
CA ARG A 47 3.16 2.59 15.76
C ARG A 47 2.96 2.57 14.25
N TYR A 48 3.08 1.39 13.64
CA TYR A 48 2.88 1.22 12.20
C TYR A 48 1.43 1.40 11.79
N ILE A 49 0.50 0.85 12.58
CA ILE A 49 -0.94 1.08 12.40
C ILE A 49 -1.27 2.57 12.47
N THR A 50 -0.73 3.27 13.48
CA THR A 50 -0.91 4.73 13.60
C THR A 50 -0.39 5.47 12.36
N ALA A 51 0.77 5.09 11.84
CA ALA A 51 1.32 5.69 10.63
C ALA A 51 0.45 5.43 9.38
N LEU A 52 -0.11 4.23 9.24
CA LEU A 52 -1.06 3.90 8.17
C LEU A 52 -2.37 4.69 8.30
N THR A 53 -2.90 4.85 9.51
CA THR A 53 -4.07 5.69 9.77
C THR A 53 -3.82 7.14 9.37
N LEU A 54 -2.64 7.70 9.71
CA LEU A 54 -2.26 9.05 9.29
C LEU A 54 -2.11 9.17 7.77
N LYS A 55 -1.49 8.17 7.12
CA LYS A 55 -1.41 8.12 5.65
C LYS A 55 -2.82 8.11 5.03
N SER A 56 -3.73 7.26 5.52
CA SER A 56 -5.11 7.21 5.02
C SER A 56 -5.84 8.53 5.23
N ALA A 57 -5.69 9.17 6.40
CA ALA A 57 -6.29 10.47 6.66
C ALA A 57 -5.85 11.54 5.64
N LEU A 58 -4.56 11.55 5.27
CA LEU A 58 -4.04 12.46 4.24
C LEU A 58 -4.64 12.19 2.85
N PHE A 59 -4.77 10.92 2.46
CA PHE A 59 -5.43 10.56 1.19
C PHE A 59 -6.91 10.95 1.20
N GLN A 60 -7.63 10.69 2.30
CA GLN A 60 -9.03 11.05 2.45
C GLN A 60 -9.24 12.57 2.39
N GLU A 61 -8.37 13.35 3.02
CA GLU A 61 -8.44 14.81 3.01
C GLU A 61 -8.23 15.38 1.60
N LEU A 62 -7.23 14.87 0.87
CA LEU A 62 -6.84 15.43 -0.43
C LEU A 62 -7.60 14.86 -1.63
N MET A 63 -8.18 13.67 -1.50
CA MET A 63 -8.82 12.95 -2.61
C MET A 63 -10.26 12.52 -2.32
N GLY A 64 -10.61 12.29 -1.05
CA GLY A 64 -11.93 11.81 -0.64
C GLY A 64 -13.05 12.83 -0.85
N ASN A 65 -14.28 12.36 -0.91
CA ASN A 65 -15.50 13.20 -0.97
C ASN A 65 -15.49 14.29 -2.07
N GLY A 66 -14.80 14.04 -3.18
CA GLY A 66 -14.69 14.97 -4.31
C GLY A 66 -13.55 15.98 -4.20
N ALA A 67 -12.76 16.00 -3.12
CA ALA A 67 -11.61 16.89 -2.92
C ALA A 67 -10.56 16.76 -4.03
N VAL A 68 -10.48 15.59 -4.67
CA VAL A 68 -9.63 15.35 -5.86
C VAL A 68 -9.85 16.38 -6.98
N ARG A 69 -11.03 17.02 -7.07
CA ARG A 69 -11.34 18.08 -8.05
C ARG A 69 -10.51 19.34 -7.87
N ASP A 70 -10.05 19.61 -6.65
CA ASP A 70 -9.26 20.79 -6.30
C ASP A 70 -7.80 20.44 -6.00
N LEU A 71 -7.43 19.16 -6.17
CA LEU A 71 -6.07 18.67 -5.93
C LEU A 71 -5.05 19.45 -6.77
N ALA A 72 -4.02 19.97 -6.11
CA ALA A 72 -2.89 20.67 -6.72
C ALA A 72 -1.75 19.71 -7.08
N PRO A 73 -0.90 20.03 -8.08
CA PRO A 73 0.22 19.18 -8.46
C PRO A 73 1.18 18.84 -7.31
N ALA A 74 1.49 19.83 -6.46
CA ALA A 74 2.38 19.64 -5.31
C ALA A 74 1.80 18.66 -4.28
N ALA A 75 0.53 18.82 -3.92
CA ALA A 75 -0.18 17.91 -3.01
C ALA A 75 -0.27 16.47 -3.58
N PHE A 76 -0.43 16.34 -4.91
CA PHE A 76 -0.38 15.03 -5.55
C PHE A 76 1.01 14.38 -5.45
N LEU A 77 2.08 15.16 -5.63
CA LEU A 77 3.46 14.67 -5.44
C LEU A 77 3.71 14.25 -3.99
N ASP A 78 3.17 14.98 -3.01
CA ASP A 78 3.26 14.61 -1.59
C ASP A 78 2.67 13.22 -1.34
N LEU A 79 1.46 12.96 -1.86
CA LEU A 79 0.82 11.64 -1.78
C LEU A 79 1.63 10.56 -2.51
N ALA A 80 2.12 10.86 -3.71
CA ALA A 80 2.89 9.91 -4.51
C ALA A 80 4.24 9.53 -3.86
N ALA A 81 4.80 10.37 -2.97
CA ALA A 81 6.00 10.04 -2.21
C ALA A 81 5.80 8.83 -1.28
N PHE A 82 4.58 8.62 -0.78
CA PHE A 82 4.17 7.49 0.05
C PHE A 82 3.87 6.21 -0.75
N ILE A 83 4.08 6.19 -2.06
CA ILE A 83 3.84 5.00 -2.88
C ILE A 83 5.18 4.57 -3.50
N ALA A 84 5.83 3.57 -2.88
CA ALA A 84 7.19 3.17 -3.21
C ALA A 84 7.46 2.85 -4.70
N PRO A 85 6.60 2.13 -5.43
CA PRO A 85 6.81 1.89 -6.86
C PRO A 85 6.57 3.13 -7.75
N VAL A 86 5.95 4.18 -7.22
CA VAL A 86 5.49 5.37 -7.96
C VAL A 86 6.44 6.56 -7.77
N ARG A 87 6.93 6.80 -6.55
CA ARG A 87 7.73 7.99 -6.19
C ARG A 87 8.98 8.23 -7.03
N ARG A 88 9.50 7.23 -7.74
CA ARG A 88 10.66 7.39 -8.64
C ARG A 88 10.29 7.65 -10.10
N ARG A 89 9.00 7.60 -10.44
CA ARG A 89 8.50 7.56 -11.83
C ARG A 89 7.46 8.62 -12.11
N ILE A 90 6.70 9.04 -11.09
CA ILE A 90 5.59 9.98 -11.26
C ILE A 90 6.03 11.36 -11.77
N GLY A 91 7.22 11.83 -11.40
CA GLY A 91 7.75 13.11 -11.89
C GLY A 91 7.92 13.14 -13.41
N ALA A 92 8.43 12.05 -14.01
CA ALA A 92 8.54 11.92 -15.46
C ALA A 92 7.16 11.84 -16.12
N ALA A 93 6.25 11.02 -15.56
CA ALA A 93 4.89 10.91 -16.08
C ALA A 93 4.11 12.23 -16.05
N LEU A 94 4.32 13.07 -15.03
CA LEU A 94 3.74 14.42 -14.95
C LEU A 94 4.28 15.34 -16.03
N ALA A 95 5.56 15.28 -16.34
CA ALA A 95 6.17 16.06 -17.42
C ALA A 95 5.64 15.63 -18.80
N ASP A 96 5.47 14.32 -19.02
CA ASP A 96 5.05 13.78 -20.32
C ASP A 96 3.54 13.95 -20.59
N HIS A 97 2.69 13.85 -19.56
CA HIS A 97 1.24 13.80 -19.72
C HIS A 97 0.51 15.05 -19.23
N GLY A 98 1.17 15.89 -18.42
CA GLY A 98 0.55 16.99 -17.72
C GLY A 98 -0.30 16.53 -16.53
N PHE A 99 -0.35 17.35 -15.49
CA PHE A 99 -1.09 17.03 -14.27
C PHE A 99 -2.61 16.95 -14.49
N ASP A 100 -3.18 17.82 -15.33
CA ASP A 100 -4.64 17.87 -15.55
C ASP A 100 -5.21 16.54 -16.09
N ARG A 101 -4.45 15.86 -16.96
CA ARG A 101 -4.84 14.54 -17.49
C ARG A 101 -4.81 13.47 -16.40
N ILE A 102 -3.79 13.48 -15.54
CA ILE A 102 -3.69 12.56 -14.41
C ILE A 102 -4.80 12.82 -13.39
N LYS A 103 -5.08 14.09 -13.09
CA LYS A 103 -6.17 14.52 -12.21
C LYS A 103 -7.53 14.05 -12.72
N LEU A 104 -7.80 14.21 -14.02
CA LEU A 104 -9.04 13.69 -14.62
C LEU A 104 -9.16 12.16 -14.49
N ALA A 105 -8.06 11.42 -14.69
CA ALA A 105 -8.06 9.97 -14.50
C ALA A 105 -8.30 9.58 -13.03
N LEU A 106 -7.71 10.31 -12.07
CA LEU A 106 -7.95 10.12 -10.63
C LEU A 106 -9.40 10.42 -10.24
N MET A 107 -10.00 11.47 -10.81
CA MET A 107 -11.42 11.78 -10.61
C MET A 107 -12.30 10.62 -11.06
N HIS A 108 -12.07 10.06 -12.25
CA HIS A 108 -12.81 8.89 -12.73
C HIS A 108 -12.54 7.62 -11.91
N LEU A 109 -11.32 7.45 -11.38
CA LEU A 109 -10.99 6.32 -10.50
C LEU A 109 -11.82 6.37 -9.20
N LEU A 110 -11.95 7.56 -8.61
CA LEU A 110 -12.62 7.76 -7.32
C LEU A 110 -14.15 7.91 -7.45
N ASP A 111 -14.64 8.30 -8.62
CA ASP A 111 -16.07 8.45 -8.91
C ASP A 111 -16.70 7.10 -9.27
N GLY A 112 -17.29 6.40 -8.29
CA GLY A 112 -18.07 5.19 -8.57
C GLY A 112 -18.44 4.34 -7.36
N ASP A 113 -19.32 3.36 -7.61
CA ASP A 113 -19.75 2.35 -6.63
C ASP A 113 -18.57 1.44 -6.21
N PRO A 114 -18.38 1.18 -4.92
CA PRO A 114 -17.34 0.26 -4.40
C PRO A 114 -17.66 -1.23 -4.57
N GLY A 115 -18.73 -1.60 -5.27
CA GLY A 115 -18.92 -2.97 -5.73
C GLY A 115 -17.74 -3.50 -6.55
N ALA A 116 -17.43 -4.79 -6.43
CA ALA A 116 -16.19 -5.38 -6.96
C ALA A 116 -15.96 -5.14 -8.46
N ALA A 117 -16.96 -5.45 -9.30
CA ALA A 117 -16.87 -5.23 -10.75
C ALA A 117 -16.62 -3.74 -11.10
N ALA A 118 -17.25 -2.83 -10.35
CA ALA A 118 -17.07 -1.40 -10.55
C ALA A 118 -15.69 -0.90 -10.11
N VAL A 119 -15.09 -1.50 -9.07
CA VAL A 119 -13.71 -1.20 -8.66
C VAL A 119 -12.70 -1.65 -9.72
N ASP A 120 -12.82 -2.90 -10.18
CA ASP A 120 -11.93 -3.46 -11.20
C ASP A 120 -12.00 -2.67 -12.52
N ASP A 121 -13.20 -2.30 -12.95
CA ASP A 121 -13.39 -1.49 -14.16
C ASP A 121 -12.79 -0.09 -14.04
N ARG A 122 -12.96 0.58 -12.88
CA ARG A 122 -12.37 1.90 -12.64
C ARG A 122 -10.84 1.84 -12.62
N LEU A 123 -10.27 0.84 -11.96
CA LEU A 123 -8.82 0.63 -11.95
C LEU A 123 -8.28 0.34 -13.35
N ARG A 124 -8.99 -0.46 -14.15
CA ARG A 124 -8.65 -0.75 -15.55
C ARG A 124 -8.70 0.52 -16.42
N VAL A 125 -9.76 1.33 -16.31
CA VAL A 125 -9.90 2.61 -17.03
C VAL A 125 -8.79 3.58 -16.63
N PHE A 126 -8.48 3.68 -15.33
CA PHE A 126 -7.38 4.49 -14.83
C PHE A 126 -6.04 4.06 -15.42
N CYS A 127 -5.75 2.75 -15.42
CA CYS A 127 -4.51 2.23 -15.99
C CYS A 127 -4.40 2.55 -17.49
N ALA A 128 -5.51 2.45 -18.24
CA ALA A 128 -5.56 2.73 -19.68
C ALA A 128 -5.28 4.21 -20.03
N ALA A 129 -5.33 5.13 -19.06
CA ALA A 129 -4.96 6.53 -19.28
C ALA A 129 -3.44 6.73 -19.52
N PHE A 130 -2.62 5.73 -19.20
CA PHE A 130 -1.16 5.70 -19.30
C PHE A 130 -0.68 4.70 -20.38
N PRO A 131 0.58 4.78 -20.85
CA PRO A 131 1.14 3.78 -21.76
C PRO A 131 1.06 2.36 -21.20
N GLN A 132 0.66 1.39 -22.02
CA GLN A 132 0.47 -0.01 -21.62
C GLN A 132 1.73 -0.86 -21.83
N ASP A 133 2.86 -0.40 -21.29
CA ASP A 133 4.14 -1.08 -21.39
C ASP A 133 4.65 -1.59 -20.03
N ARG A 134 5.80 -2.27 -20.04
CA ARG A 134 6.42 -2.80 -18.81
C ARG A 134 6.94 -1.69 -17.89
N ALA A 135 7.33 -0.54 -18.43
CA ALA A 135 7.85 0.59 -17.65
C ALA A 135 6.75 1.28 -16.83
N HIS A 136 5.48 1.16 -17.25
CA HIS A 136 4.32 1.77 -16.61
C HIS A 136 3.50 0.82 -15.72
N ARG A 137 3.98 -0.40 -15.45
CA ARG A 137 3.30 -1.33 -14.52
C ARG A 137 3.04 -0.77 -13.12
N TRP A 138 3.74 0.29 -12.70
CA TRP A 138 3.51 0.99 -11.42
C TRP A 138 2.19 1.75 -11.35
N VAL A 139 1.57 2.06 -12.48
CA VAL A 139 0.30 2.80 -12.53
C VAL A 139 -0.82 2.01 -11.83
N ARG A 140 -0.82 0.68 -11.94
CA ARG A 140 -1.75 -0.17 -11.18
C ARG A 140 -1.59 0.03 -9.67
N ASP A 141 -0.35 0.09 -9.18
CA ASP A 141 -0.08 0.29 -7.75
C ASP A 141 -0.51 1.70 -7.31
N LEU A 142 -0.30 2.73 -8.14
CA LEU A 142 -0.82 4.07 -7.88
C LEU A 142 -2.35 4.05 -7.70
N GLY A 143 -3.07 3.44 -8.65
CA GLY A 143 -4.53 3.38 -8.59
C GLY A 143 -5.04 2.57 -7.40
N ALA A 144 -4.41 1.42 -7.12
CA ALA A 144 -4.76 0.57 -5.98
C ALA A 144 -4.54 1.28 -4.63
N GLU A 145 -3.42 1.98 -4.45
CA GLU A 145 -3.15 2.74 -3.21
C GLU A 145 -4.09 3.93 -3.07
N VAL A 146 -4.37 4.67 -4.16
CA VAL A 146 -5.35 5.76 -4.13
C VAL A 146 -6.73 5.27 -3.70
N LEU A 147 -7.21 4.16 -4.27
CA LEU A 147 -8.50 3.59 -3.89
C LEU A 147 -8.51 3.14 -2.42
N HIS A 148 -7.52 2.34 -2.02
CA HIS A 148 -7.45 1.78 -0.69
C HIS A 148 -7.30 2.85 0.39
N PHE A 149 -6.33 3.76 0.30
CA PHE A 149 -6.11 4.76 1.35
C PHE A 149 -7.22 5.82 1.42
N THR A 150 -8.06 5.95 0.37
CA THR A 150 -9.26 6.80 0.39
C THR A 150 -10.47 6.12 1.02
N ASP A 151 -10.63 4.79 0.90
CA ASP A 151 -11.74 4.03 1.48
C ASP A 151 -11.28 2.64 1.98
N PRO A 152 -10.42 2.58 3.02
CA PRO A 152 -9.70 1.35 3.40
C PRO A 152 -10.62 0.27 3.99
N GLU A 153 -11.76 0.68 4.54
CA GLU A 153 -12.77 -0.24 5.10
C GLU A 153 -13.51 -1.03 4.01
N ARG A 154 -13.52 -0.55 2.76
CA ARG A 154 -14.32 -1.13 1.67
C ARG A 154 -13.47 -1.64 0.53
N ILE A 155 -12.31 -1.02 0.31
CA ILE A 155 -11.39 -1.39 -0.75
C ILE A 155 -10.08 -1.86 -0.11
N PRO A 156 -9.78 -3.17 -0.13
CA PRO A 156 -8.50 -3.67 0.36
C PRO A 156 -7.33 -3.24 -0.54
N LEU A 157 -6.11 -3.33 -0.02
CA LEU A 157 -4.92 -2.98 -0.77
C LEU A 157 -4.64 -4.00 -1.89
N MET A 158 -4.80 -3.59 -3.15
CA MET A 158 -4.66 -4.46 -4.34
C MET A 158 -3.38 -4.19 -5.15
N THR A 159 -2.30 -3.80 -4.47
CA THR A 159 -1.01 -3.58 -5.15
C THR A 159 -0.42 -4.90 -5.63
N ARG A 160 0.45 -4.85 -6.62
CA ARG A 160 1.07 -6.06 -7.21
C ARG A 160 1.97 -6.83 -6.23
N TRP A 161 2.42 -6.20 -5.15
CA TRP A 161 3.20 -6.90 -4.13
C TRP A 161 2.30 -7.73 -3.21
N VAL A 162 1.00 -7.42 -3.10
CA VAL A 162 0.01 -8.28 -2.43
C VAL A 162 -0.24 -9.51 -3.28
N TRP A 163 -0.61 -9.31 -4.55
CA TRP A 163 -0.73 -10.36 -5.54
C TRP A 163 -0.64 -9.81 -6.97
N ASP A 164 0.20 -10.41 -7.81
CA ASP A 164 0.31 -10.17 -9.25
C ASP A 164 0.05 -11.50 -9.96
N ALA A 165 -1.19 -11.73 -10.39
CA ALA A 165 -1.59 -12.98 -11.04
C ALA A 165 -0.87 -13.20 -12.38
N ARG A 166 -0.44 -12.12 -13.05
CA ARG A 166 0.26 -12.20 -14.34
C ARG A 166 1.65 -12.81 -14.21
N VAL A 167 2.37 -12.48 -13.14
CA VAL A 167 3.72 -13.04 -12.87
C VAL A 167 3.64 -14.18 -11.85
N GLY A 168 2.52 -14.30 -11.14
CA GLY A 168 2.31 -15.26 -10.06
C GLY A 168 3.21 -14.95 -8.88
N THR A 169 3.33 -13.70 -8.43
CA THR A 169 4.17 -13.33 -7.27
C THR A 169 3.44 -12.37 -6.35
N GLY A 170 3.78 -12.37 -5.07
CA GLY A 170 3.23 -11.45 -4.07
C GLY A 170 3.08 -12.13 -2.71
N ALA A 171 2.65 -11.37 -1.71
CA ALA A 171 2.37 -11.87 -0.37
C ALA A 171 1.48 -13.12 -0.38
N LEU A 172 0.45 -13.16 -1.23
CA LEU A 172 -0.47 -14.31 -1.35
C LEU A 172 0.28 -15.63 -1.63
N ARG A 173 1.30 -15.62 -2.49
CA ARG A 173 2.09 -16.83 -2.77
C ARG A 173 2.77 -17.32 -1.49
N GLU A 174 3.40 -16.43 -0.76
CA GLU A 174 4.23 -16.78 0.41
C GLU A 174 3.42 -17.42 1.54
N ILE A 175 2.12 -17.12 1.62
CA ILE A 175 1.18 -17.72 2.58
C ILE A 175 0.29 -18.81 1.97
N TRP A 176 0.55 -19.25 0.74
CA TRP A 176 -0.22 -20.32 0.11
C TRP A 176 0.07 -21.69 0.74
N HIS A 177 -0.95 -22.54 0.84
CA HIS A 177 -0.84 -23.91 1.31
C HIS A 177 -0.47 -24.84 0.14
N ALA A 178 0.81 -25.19 0.07
CA ALA A 178 1.35 -26.20 -0.84
C ALA A 178 2.62 -26.82 -0.24
N ASP A 179 2.96 -28.04 -0.69
CA ASP A 179 4.20 -28.73 -0.33
C ASP A 179 5.43 -27.92 -0.79
N ASP A 180 5.38 -27.42 -2.03
CA ASP A 180 6.35 -26.49 -2.60
C ASP A 180 5.63 -25.26 -3.18
N VAL A 181 5.73 -24.14 -2.47
CA VAL A 181 5.09 -22.88 -2.84
C VAL A 181 5.76 -22.21 -4.03
N ASP A 182 7.06 -22.42 -4.26
CA ASP A 182 7.76 -21.85 -5.43
C ASP A 182 7.25 -22.50 -6.74
N LEU A 183 6.86 -23.77 -6.67
CA LEU A 183 6.34 -24.53 -7.81
C LEU A 183 4.81 -24.55 -7.91
N ALA A 184 4.10 -24.13 -6.86
CA ALA A 184 2.65 -24.14 -6.82
C ALA A 184 2.06 -23.24 -7.92
N ARG A 185 1.11 -23.80 -8.68
CA ARG A 185 0.22 -23.02 -9.54
C ARG A 185 -0.94 -22.51 -8.69
N ILE A 186 -1.06 -21.20 -8.59
CA ILE A 186 -2.16 -20.53 -7.88
C ILE A 186 -3.12 -19.99 -8.95
N ASP A 187 -4.32 -20.55 -9.01
CA ASP A 187 -5.38 -20.18 -9.97
C ASP A 187 -6.32 -19.12 -9.38
N ALA A 188 -5.73 -18.03 -8.88
CA ALA A 188 -6.44 -16.90 -8.31
C ALA A 188 -6.14 -15.64 -9.13
N ASP A 189 -7.17 -14.90 -9.54
CA ASP A 189 -6.99 -13.60 -10.20
C ASP A 189 -6.48 -12.53 -9.21
N ASP A 190 -6.12 -11.35 -9.70
CA ASP A 190 -5.70 -10.21 -8.88
C ASP A 190 -6.78 -9.13 -8.74
N GLY A 191 -8.05 -9.48 -8.96
CA GLY A 191 -9.18 -8.56 -8.90
C GLY A 191 -9.69 -8.30 -7.47
N GLN A 192 -10.53 -7.27 -7.35
CA GLN A 192 -11.11 -6.82 -6.07
C GLN A 192 -11.78 -7.94 -5.29
N ARG A 193 -12.49 -8.84 -5.97
CA ARG A 193 -13.18 -9.96 -5.30
C ARG A 193 -12.20 -10.92 -4.63
N THR A 194 -11.12 -11.30 -5.31
CA THR A 194 -10.10 -12.20 -4.77
C THR A 194 -9.38 -11.55 -3.59
N ILE A 195 -8.98 -10.28 -3.73
CA ILE A 195 -8.28 -9.57 -2.65
C ILE A 195 -9.21 -9.28 -1.46
N ALA A 196 -10.51 -9.06 -1.68
CA ALA A 196 -11.50 -8.96 -0.60
C ALA A 196 -11.66 -10.29 0.14
N THR A 197 -11.64 -11.42 -0.56
CA THR A 197 -11.68 -12.76 0.04
C THR A 197 -10.44 -12.99 0.90
N LEU A 198 -9.26 -12.67 0.37
CA LEU A 198 -8.00 -12.70 1.12
C LEU A 198 -8.09 -11.86 2.40
N ASN A 199 -8.59 -10.63 2.30
CA ASN A 199 -8.75 -9.75 3.46
C ASN A 199 -9.73 -10.33 4.49
N GLN A 200 -10.84 -10.92 4.05
CA GLN A 200 -11.81 -11.55 4.95
C GLN A 200 -11.20 -12.74 5.71
N GLU A 201 -10.47 -13.62 5.03
CA GLU A 201 -9.80 -14.76 5.68
C GLU A 201 -8.72 -14.29 6.66
N LEU A 202 -7.93 -13.28 6.28
CA LEU A 202 -6.91 -12.70 7.15
C LEU A 202 -7.50 -11.97 8.35
N ASN A 203 -8.64 -11.30 8.20
CA ASN A 203 -9.38 -10.73 9.32
C ASN A 203 -9.85 -11.81 10.29
N GLY A 204 -10.35 -12.95 9.78
CA GLY A 204 -10.72 -14.10 10.60
C GLY A 204 -9.52 -14.69 11.35
N PHE A 205 -8.37 -14.82 10.67
CA PHE A 205 -7.11 -15.24 11.28
C PHE A 205 -6.66 -14.28 12.39
N LEU A 206 -6.61 -12.96 12.09
CA LEU A 206 -6.19 -11.93 13.06
C LEU A 206 -7.11 -11.89 14.29
N ALA A 207 -8.43 -12.04 14.09
CA ALA A 207 -9.37 -12.15 15.20
C ALA A 207 -9.11 -13.38 16.07
N ALA A 208 -8.79 -14.53 15.48
CA ALA A 208 -8.42 -15.74 16.21
C ALA A 208 -7.10 -15.58 17.01
N GLU A 209 -6.18 -14.75 16.53
CA GLU A 209 -4.93 -14.38 17.22
C GLU A 209 -5.12 -13.18 18.19
N GLY A 210 -6.34 -12.67 18.36
CA GLY A 210 -6.69 -11.66 19.36
C GLY A 210 -6.65 -10.20 18.90
N VAL A 211 -6.54 -9.94 17.60
CA VAL A 211 -6.55 -8.60 16.99
C VAL A 211 -7.96 -8.24 16.52
N TYR A 212 -8.53 -7.16 17.06
CA TYR A 212 -9.94 -6.78 16.82
C TYR A 212 -10.15 -5.32 16.38
N ARG A 213 -9.07 -4.54 16.24
CA ARG A 213 -9.13 -3.12 15.89
C ARG A 213 -8.23 -2.85 14.71
N ASP A 214 -8.57 -1.78 13.98
CA ASP A 214 -7.77 -1.28 12.85
C ASP A 214 -7.46 -2.38 11.82
N LEU A 215 -8.45 -3.26 11.62
CA LEU A 215 -8.31 -4.51 10.88
C LEU A 215 -7.79 -4.32 9.45
N PRO A 216 -8.25 -3.33 8.65
CA PRO A 216 -7.69 -3.10 7.32
C PRO A 216 -6.16 -2.93 7.35
N PHE A 217 -5.66 -2.05 8.23
CA PHE A 217 -4.24 -1.76 8.34
C PHE A 217 -3.43 -2.89 9.01
N ALA A 218 -4.06 -3.68 9.88
CA ALA A 218 -3.43 -4.87 10.43
C ALA A 218 -3.19 -5.94 9.35
N VAL A 219 -4.15 -6.13 8.44
CA VAL A 219 -4.00 -7.00 7.28
C VAL A 219 -2.90 -6.49 6.34
N ASP A 220 -2.91 -5.19 6.01
CA ASP A 220 -1.88 -4.60 5.15
C ASP A 220 -0.48 -4.77 5.73
N LEU A 221 -0.33 -4.57 7.03
CA LEU A 221 0.94 -4.72 7.73
C LEU A 221 1.42 -6.17 7.73
N LEU A 222 0.53 -7.13 7.98
CA LEU A 222 0.85 -8.55 7.92
C LEU A 222 1.30 -8.96 6.51
N LEU A 223 0.54 -8.59 5.48
CA LEU A 223 0.86 -8.89 4.09
C LEU A 223 2.19 -8.24 3.66
N ALA A 224 2.42 -6.99 4.06
CA ALA A 224 3.67 -6.29 3.77
C ALA A 224 4.87 -6.99 4.43
N HIS A 225 4.68 -7.50 5.66
CA HIS A 225 5.73 -8.22 6.38
C HIS A 225 6.01 -9.59 5.79
N VAL A 226 4.97 -10.33 5.41
CA VAL A 226 5.08 -11.59 4.66
C VAL A 226 5.94 -11.40 3.40
N TYR A 227 5.61 -10.39 2.59
CA TYR A 227 6.35 -10.15 1.35
C TYR A 227 7.76 -9.59 1.60
N ALA A 228 7.96 -8.82 2.67
CA ALA A 228 9.28 -8.39 3.12
C ALA A 228 10.19 -9.57 3.45
N GLY A 229 9.67 -10.63 4.08
CA GLY A 229 10.38 -11.89 4.32
C GLY A 229 10.91 -12.51 3.03
N TYR A 230 10.05 -12.64 2.01
CA TYR A 230 10.46 -13.11 0.68
C TYR A 230 11.58 -12.25 0.06
N ILE A 231 11.47 -10.92 0.15
CA ILE A 231 12.51 -10.01 -0.37
C ILE A 231 13.83 -10.21 0.36
N ASN A 232 13.80 -10.37 1.69
CA ASN A 232 15.00 -10.59 2.51
C ASN A 232 15.66 -11.93 2.17
N ASP A 233 14.87 -13.00 2.04
CA ASP A 233 15.36 -14.34 1.71
C ASP A 233 15.97 -14.41 0.29
N ARG A 234 15.29 -13.82 -0.70
CA ARG A 234 15.81 -13.75 -2.09
C ARG A 234 16.94 -12.74 -2.23
N GLY A 235 16.94 -11.65 -1.46
CA GLY A 235 18.02 -10.65 -1.45
C GLY A 235 19.32 -11.18 -0.83
N GLY A 236 19.21 -11.96 0.25
CA GLY A 236 20.32 -12.65 0.90
C GLY A 236 21.00 -13.70 0.00
N GLN A 237 20.28 -14.30 -0.94
CA GLN A 237 20.86 -15.22 -1.93
C GLN A 237 21.84 -14.54 -2.91
N TYR A 238 21.72 -13.21 -3.12
CA TYR A 238 22.59 -12.45 -4.04
C TYR A 238 23.67 -11.60 -3.34
N LEU A 239 23.57 -11.38 -2.03
CA LEU A 239 24.48 -10.53 -1.26
C LEU A 239 25.28 -11.36 -0.26
N ARG A 240 26.43 -11.88 -0.70
CA ARG A 240 27.42 -12.57 0.15
C ARG A 240 28.26 -11.63 1.03
N SER A 241 28.13 -10.29 0.91
CA SER A 241 29.11 -9.35 1.47
C SER A 241 28.74 -8.65 2.78
N ASP A 242 27.48 -8.65 3.21
CA ASP A 242 27.03 -7.71 4.27
C ASP A 242 26.54 -8.44 5.53
N PHE A 243 27.36 -9.36 6.06
CA PHE A 243 27.06 -10.11 7.29
C PHE A 243 27.23 -9.31 8.60
N THR A 244 27.40 -7.98 8.55
CA THR A 244 27.70 -7.17 9.75
C THR A 244 26.83 -5.92 9.94
N SER A 245 25.88 -5.61 9.06
CA SER A 245 24.92 -4.53 9.35
C SER A 245 23.68 -5.10 10.03
N ASP A 246 23.44 -4.67 11.26
CA ASP A 246 22.19 -4.85 11.99
C ASP A 246 21.07 -4.18 11.18
N THR A 247 20.47 -4.97 10.29
CA THR A 247 19.54 -4.46 9.28
C THR A 247 18.19 -4.40 9.95
N ASP A 248 17.64 -3.19 10.11
CA ASP A 248 16.32 -2.96 10.70
C ASP A 248 15.30 -3.96 10.13
N PRO A 249 14.75 -4.88 10.95
CA PRO A 249 13.92 -5.99 10.47
C PRO A 249 12.60 -5.49 9.83
N MET A 250 12.20 -4.26 10.13
CA MET A 250 11.00 -3.63 9.57
C MET A 250 11.30 -2.78 8.33
N HIS A 251 12.54 -2.70 7.86
CA HIS A 251 12.93 -1.86 6.73
C HIS A 251 12.10 -2.15 5.46
N HIS A 252 12.03 -3.42 5.03
CA HIS A 252 11.28 -3.78 3.83
C HIS A 252 9.76 -3.68 4.03
N THR A 253 9.26 -4.03 5.22
CA THR A 253 7.85 -3.87 5.60
C THR A 253 7.39 -2.41 5.46
N ARG A 254 8.13 -1.47 6.06
CA ARG A 254 7.85 -0.02 5.95
C ARG A 254 7.85 0.44 4.50
N ARG A 255 8.81 -0.03 3.72
CA ARG A 255 8.97 0.36 2.33
C ARG A 255 7.83 -0.12 1.45
N MET A 256 7.29 -1.32 1.66
CA MET A 256 6.13 -1.81 0.91
C MET A 256 4.89 -0.95 1.16
N LEU A 257 4.73 -0.46 2.38
CA LEU A 257 3.63 0.42 2.80
C LEU A 257 3.91 1.91 2.54
N GLY A 258 5.12 2.25 2.08
CA GLY A 258 5.57 3.63 1.85
C GLY A 258 5.72 4.47 3.11
N LEU A 259 5.87 3.84 4.28
CA LEU A 259 6.14 4.50 5.56
C LEU A 259 7.60 4.97 5.69
N ASP A 260 8.40 4.82 4.62
CA ASP A 260 9.76 5.30 4.47
C ASP A 260 9.86 6.52 3.53
N ALA A 261 8.73 7.19 3.25
CA ALA A 261 8.65 8.28 2.28
C ALA A 261 9.55 9.47 2.63
N VAL A 262 9.64 9.78 3.93
CA VAL A 262 10.43 10.88 4.49
C VAL A 262 11.57 10.29 5.30
N ASP A 263 12.77 10.77 5.02
CA ASP A 263 13.92 10.52 5.87
C ASP A 263 13.81 11.35 7.15
N THR A 264 13.78 10.69 8.31
CA THR A 264 13.51 11.37 9.59
C THR A 264 14.66 12.24 10.07
N GLU A 265 15.87 12.06 9.55
CA GLU A 265 17.05 12.84 9.92
C GLU A 265 17.18 14.09 9.04
N THR A 266 16.88 13.95 7.74
CA THR A 266 17.09 15.02 6.76
C THR A 266 15.81 15.71 6.31
N GLY A 267 14.63 15.15 6.62
CA GLY A 267 13.32 15.63 6.16
C GLY A 267 13.09 15.47 4.66
N ARG A 268 14.03 14.87 3.92
CA ARG A 268 13.98 14.74 2.46
C ARG A 268 13.06 13.59 2.05
N THR A 269 12.30 13.79 0.98
CA THR A 269 11.50 12.67 0.44
C THR A 269 12.34 11.79 -0.48
N ARG A 270 11.92 10.52 -0.61
CA ARG A 270 12.48 9.57 -1.59
C ARG A 270 11.91 9.78 -3.01
N LEU A 271 11.07 10.80 -3.24
CA LEU A 271 10.52 11.16 -4.55
C LEU A 271 11.52 12.02 -5.31
N ARG A 272 11.71 11.72 -6.61
CA ARG A 272 12.61 12.48 -7.49
C ARG A 272 11.83 13.24 -8.55
N LEU A 273 12.14 14.53 -8.68
CA LEU A 273 11.68 15.37 -9.77
C LEU A 273 12.53 15.14 -11.02
N ILE A 274 12.09 15.69 -12.15
CA ILE A 274 12.75 15.50 -13.46
C ILE A 274 14.17 16.07 -13.50
N ASP A 275 14.45 17.11 -12.71
CA ASP A 275 15.77 17.71 -12.56
C ASP A 275 16.69 16.90 -11.61
N GLY A 276 16.23 15.74 -11.13
CA GLY A 276 16.94 14.86 -10.23
C GLY A 276 16.92 15.31 -8.76
N LYS A 277 16.34 16.47 -8.46
CA LYS A 277 16.22 16.96 -7.08
C LYS A 277 15.16 16.16 -6.30
N PRO A 278 15.37 15.95 -4.99
CA PRO A 278 14.33 15.39 -4.14
C PRO A 278 13.17 16.37 -4.02
N HIS A 279 11.96 15.84 -4.02
CA HIS A 279 10.78 16.62 -3.65
C HIS A 279 10.73 16.82 -2.13
N HIS A 280 10.17 17.93 -1.68
CA HIS A 280 9.98 18.24 -0.26
C HIS A 280 8.48 18.26 0.02
N LEU A 281 8.04 17.63 1.12
CA LEU A 281 6.62 17.62 1.45
C LEU A 281 6.14 19.03 1.76
N SER A 282 5.00 19.42 1.19
CA SER A 282 4.38 20.71 1.49
C SER A 282 4.10 20.81 3.00
N GLY A 283 4.60 21.88 3.65
CA GLY A 283 4.37 22.12 5.09
C GLY A 283 5.47 21.62 6.03
N LEU A 284 6.51 20.94 5.55
CA LEU A 284 7.75 20.74 6.30
C LEU A 284 8.75 21.89 6.01
N PRO A 285 9.48 22.40 7.03
CA PRO A 285 10.47 23.44 6.81
C PRO A 285 11.60 22.94 5.89
N ASP A 286 12.04 23.80 4.97
CA ASP A 286 13.17 23.50 4.10
C ASP A 286 14.45 23.29 4.94
N PRO A 287 15.18 22.17 4.77
CA PRO A 287 16.37 21.90 5.59
C PRO A 287 17.49 22.93 5.34
N GLU A 288 17.50 23.61 4.19
CA GLU A 288 18.47 24.68 3.90
C GLU A 288 18.19 25.99 4.67
N VAL A 289 16.95 26.22 5.11
CA VAL A 289 16.59 27.42 5.89
C VAL A 289 16.90 27.23 7.38
N SER A 290 16.92 25.99 7.87
CA SER A 290 17.17 25.70 9.29
C SER A 290 18.64 25.80 9.71
N ASN A 291 19.58 25.77 8.75
CA ASN A 291 21.03 25.89 9.01
C ASN A 291 21.57 27.34 8.88
N ALA A 292 20.71 28.33 8.62
CA ALA A 292 21.10 29.74 8.53
C ALA A 292 21.01 30.50 9.87
N HIS A 293 20.68 29.81 10.98
CA HIS A 293 20.51 30.39 12.31
C HIS A 293 21.29 29.66 13.42
N SER A 294 22.45 29.09 13.10
CA SER A 294 23.43 28.62 14.09
C SER A 294 24.78 29.27 13.87
#